data_AF-A0A941I4Q4-F1
#
_entry.id   AF-A0A941I4Q4-F1
#
_cell.length_a   1.000
_cell.length_b   1.000
_cell.length_c   1.000
_cell.angle_alpha   90.00
_cell.angle_beta   90.00
_cell.angle_gamma   90.00
#
_symmetry.space_group_name_H-M   'P 1'
#
loop_
_entity.id
_entity.type
_entity.pdbx_description
1 polymer ?
#
loop_
_entity_poly.entity_id
_entity_poly.type
_entity_poly.pdbx_seq_one_letter_code
_entity_poly.pdbx_strand_id
1 'polypeptide(L)'
;MKLSRFFDDLMAVYQAEIEDLKSDSEGKNVLKARLREKAQQLPLLLPMMDSNPEMLAPAFHQAFIFMNPLALEGVISKEAHQLPAWSALTKSVRLEPWAEALAKLVLKEEGGDRFLVIAAALEYLLRGHRGAQTTTPQSEQDEDDENCSDDDYDGDDGNVGRYGRDDGDDGDDRDLDEAGADWLVEQGFDRKE
;
A
#
# COMPACT_ATOMS: atom_id res chain seq x y z
N MET A 1 20.21 -2.95 -4.85
CA MET A 1 20.03 -2.71 -3.40
C MET A 1 19.52 -3.99 -2.77
N LYS A 2 19.99 -4.37 -1.57
CA LYS A 2 19.42 -5.51 -0.83
C LYS A 2 18.35 -4.95 0.10
N LEU A 3 17.09 -5.08 -0.29
CA LEU A 3 15.95 -4.72 0.55
C LEU A 3 15.75 -5.83 1.59
N SER A 4 15.52 -5.45 2.85
CA SER A 4 15.09 -6.41 3.88
C SER A 4 13.68 -6.89 3.57
N ARG A 5 13.38 -8.15 3.92
CA ARG A 5 12.03 -8.72 3.77
C ARG A 5 10.97 -7.92 4.52
N PHE A 6 11.32 -7.37 5.69
CA PHE A 6 10.46 -6.47 6.44
C PHE A 6 10.02 -5.27 5.59
N PHE A 7 10.95 -4.58 4.93
CA PHE A 7 10.60 -3.44 4.10
C PHE A 7 9.91 -3.83 2.79
N ASP A 8 10.17 -5.01 2.25
CA ASP A 8 9.48 -5.53 1.06
C ASP A 8 7.98 -5.74 1.35
N ASP A 9 7.67 -6.41 2.46
CA ASP A 9 6.29 -6.66 2.91
C ASP A 9 5.56 -5.34 3.20
N LEU A 10 6.18 -4.40 3.93
CA LEU A 10 5.56 -3.09 4.21
C LEU A 10 5.39 -2.23 2.95
N MET A 11 6.32 -2.33 2.00
CA MET A 11 6.27 -1.54 0.77
C MET A 11 5.09 -1.95 -0.11
N ALA A 12 4.81 -3.25 -0.21
CA ALA A 12 3.65 -3.74 -0.96
C ALA A 12 2.33 -3.18 -0.42
N VAL A 13 2.16 -3.20 0.91
CA VAL A 13 0.95 -2.66 1.57
C VAL A 13 0.88 -1.14 1.42
N TYR A 14 1.98 -0.43 1.65
CA TYR A 14 2.04 1.01 1.49
C TYR A 14 1.73 1.46 0.06
N GLN A 15 2.23 0.75 -0.94
CA GLN A 15 1.96 1.03 -2.35
C GLN A 15 0.47 0.82 -2.69
N ALA A 16 -0.12 -0.28 -2.22
CA ALA A 16 -1.55 -0.53 -2.40
C ALA A 16 -2.41 0.58 -1.79
N GLU A 17 -2.08 1.01 -0.58
CA GLU A 17 -2.77 2.10 0.12
C GLU A 17 -2.66 3.44 -0.63
N ILE A 18 -1.48 3.76 -1.19
CA ILE A 18 -1.30 4.98 -1.98
C ILE A 18 -2.10 4.93 -3.29
N GLU A 19 -2.14 3.78 -3.96
CA GLU A 19 -2.93 3.63 -5.20
C GLU A 19 -4.44 3.68 -4.93
N ASP A 20 -4.92 3.15 -3.80
CA ASP A 20 -6.32 3.31 -3.37
C ASP A 20 -6.67 4.78 -3.13
N LEU A 21 -5.78 5.54 -2.48
CA LEU A 21 -5.98 6.96 -2.24
C LEU A 21 -5.87 7.83 -3.50
N LYS A 22 -5.33 7.29 -4.60
CA LYS A 22 -4.99 8.06 -5.81
C LYS A 22 -6.19 8.38 -6.69
N SER A 23 -7.06 7.39 -6.91
CA SER A 23 -8.22 7.53 -7.79
C SER A 23 -9.50 7.54 -6.98
N ASP A 24 -10.38 8.50 -7.27
CA ASP A 24 -11.77 8.38 -6.83
C ASP A 24 -12.53 7.38 -7.73
N SER A 25 -13.73 6.97 -7.33
CA SER A 25 -14.61 6.11 -8.15
C SER A 25 -14.99 6.72 -9.51
N GLU A 26 -14.72 8.03 -9.70
CA GLU A 26 -14.88 8.77 -10.96
C GLU A 26 -13.57 8.93 -11.77
N GLY A 27 -12.46 8.30 -11.38
CA GLY A 27 -11.17 8.39 -12.09
C GLY A 27 -10.41 9.71 -11.90
N LYS A 28 -10.85 10.59 -10.98
CA LYS A 28 -10.21 11.88 -10.70
C LYS A 28 -9.08 11.72 -9.66
N ASN A 29 -7.96 12.40 -9.88
CA ASN A 29 -6.82 12.44 -8.96
C ASN A 29 -7.16 13.25 -7.69
N VAL A 30 -7.66 12.58 -6.64
CA VAL A 30 -8.02 13.20 -5.35
C VAL A 30 -6.97 12.96 -4.24
N LEU A 31 -5.83 12.35 -4.60
CA LEU A 31 -4.76 11.96 -3.68
C LEU A 31 -4.42 13.04 -2.64
N LYS A 32 -4.15 14.28 -3.09
CA LYS A 32 -3.73 15.36 -2.17
C LYS A 32 -4.81 15.76 -1.17
N ALA A 33 -6.09 15.63 -1.52
CA ALA A 33 -7.19 15.93 -0.61
C ALA A 33 -7.32 14.83 0.44
N ARG A 34 -7.37 13.56 -0.01
CA ARG A 34 -7.48 12.39 0.87
C ARG A 34 -6.29 12.26 1.82
N LEU A 35 -5.08 12.56 1.35
CA LEU A 35 -3.87 12.58 2.20
C LEU A 35 -3.96 13.64 3.30
N ARG A 36 -4.52 14.83 3.01
CA ARG A 36 -4.72 15.86 4.03
C ARG A 36 -5.75 15.44 5.06
N GLU A 37 -6.84 14.81 4.63
CA GLU A 37 -7.86 14.27 5.55
C GLU A 37 -7.25 13.18 6.45
N LYS A 38 -6.48 12.25 5.86
CA LYS A 38 -5.76 11.22 6.61
C LYS A 38 -4.74 11.80 7.58
N ALA A 39 -4.04 12.86 7.19
CA ALA A 39 -3.12 13.59 8.06
C ALA A 39 -3.83 14.30 9.23
N GLN A 40 -5.07 14.77 9.03
CA GLN A 40 -5.90 15.34 10.09
C GLN A 40 -6.42 14.26 11.06
N GLN A 41 -6.68 13.06 10.56
CA GLN A 41 -7.11 11.91 11.35
C GLN A 41 -5.96 11.17 12.04
N LEU A 42 -4.71 11.44 11.66
CA LEU A 42 -3.52 10.84 12.25
C LEU A 42 -3.50 10.82 13.80
N PRO A 43 -3.87 11.90 14.52
CA PRO A 43 -3.94 11.88 15.99
C PRO A 43 -4.86 10.80 16.56
N LEU A 44 -5.94 10.47 15.85
CA LEU A 44 -6.91 9.46 16.26
C LEU A 44 -6.40 8.05 16.00
N LEU A 45 -5.53 7.89 14.99
CA LEU A 45 -4.98 6.61 14.57
C LEU A 45 -3.68 6.24 15.32
N LEU A 46 -3.09 7.18 16.08
CA LEU A 46 -1.85 6.96 16.84
C LEU A 46 -1.81 5.63 17.63
N PRO A 47 -2.89 5.18 18.31
CA PRO A 47 -2.87 3.90 19.01
C PRO A 47 -2.59 2.68 18.11
N MET A 48 -2.87 2.78 16.81
CA MET A 48 -2.66 1.72 15.82
C MET A 48 -1.26 1.72 15.20
N MET A 49 -0.42 2.69 15.56
CA MET A 49 0.92 2.88 15.00
C MET A 49 1.88 1.72 15.30
N ASP A 50 1.72 1.05 16.45
CA ASP A 50 2.58 -0.06 16.85
C ASP A 50 2.21 -1.38 16.13
N SER A 51 0.92 -1.55 15.80
CA SER A 51 0.44 -2.74 15.08
C SER A 51 0.62 -2.60 13.57
N ASN A 52 0.15 -1.50 12.96
CA ASN A 52 0.09 -1.33 11.51
C ASN A 52 0.67 0.04 11.07
N PRO A 53 2.00 0.25 11.20
CA PRO A 53 2.63 1.52 10.82
C PRO A 53 2.48 1.85 9.33
N GLU A 54 2.43 0.86 8.45
CA GLU A 54 2.26 1.02 7.00
C GLU A 54 0.94 1.69 6.62
N MET A 55 -0.12 1.50 7.42
CA MET A 55 -1.42 2.15 7.19
C MET A 55 -1.40 3.64 7.54
N LEU A 56 -0.56 4.06 8.50
CA LEU A 56 -0.44 5.45 8.92
C LEU A 56 0.62 6.22 8.12
N ALA A 57 1.61 5.52 7.56
CA ALA A 57 2.69 6.10 6.77
C ALA A 57 2.22 7.04 5.64
N PRO A 58 1.10 6.78 4.91
CA PRO A 58 0.60 7.68 3.88
C PRO A 58 0.26 9.08 4.38
N ALA A 59 -0.05 9.26 5.66
CA ALA A 59 -0.28 10.59 6.21
C ALA A 59 0.96 11.50 6.11
N PHE A 60 2.15 10.91 5.99
CA PHE A 60 3.42 11.59 5.73
C PHE A 60 3.88 11.46 4.27
N HIS A 61 3.01 11.06 3.35
CA HIS A 61 3.36 11.01 1.93
C HIS A 61 3.75 12.41 1.42
N GLN A 62 4.86 12.49 0.71
CA GLN A 62 5.49 13.76 0.28
C GLN A 62 5.89 14.72 1.42
N ALA A 63 5.83 14.30 2.69
CA ALA A 63 6.28 15.11 3.81
C ALA A 63 7.81 15.16 3.94
N PHE A 64 8.51 14.16 3.39
CA PHE A 64 9.95 14.03 3.55
C PHE A 64 10.73 14.62 2.36
N ILE A 65 11.75 15.41 2.70
CA ILE A 65 12.71 15.98 1.77
C ILE A 65 14.07 15.32 2.05
N PHE A 66 14.51 14.48 1.12
CA PHE A 66 15.76 13.72 1.26
C PHE A 66 16.95 14.56 0.77
N MET A 67 17.86 14.90 1.67
CA MET A 67 19.11 15.60 1.35
C MET A 67 20.26 14.61 1.08
N ASN A 68 20.25 13.48 1.79
CA ASN A 68 21.26 12.43 1.63
C ASN A 68 20.60 11.04 1.48
N PRO A 69 20.40 10.55 0.25
CA PRO A 69 19.72 9.28 -0.01
C PRO A 69 20.51 8.05 0.47
N LEU A 70 21.85 8.12 0.50
CA LEU A 70 22.71 7.02 0.93
C LEU A 70 22.49 6.63 2.40
N ALA A 71 22.07 7.59 3.23
CA ALA A 71 21.75 7.32 4.63
C ALA A 71 20.56 6.36 4.76
N LEU A 72 19.61 6.38 3.81
CA LEU A 72 18.44 5.51 3.83
C LEU A 72 18.70 4.14 3.21
N GLU A 73 19.66 4.02 2.28
CA GLU A 73 20.09 2.72 1.77
C GLU A 73 20.57 1.78 2.88
N GLY A 74 21.30 2.33 3.86
CA GLY A 74 21.71 1.56 5.04
C GLY A 74 20.57 1.24 6.02
N VAL A 75 19.43 1.92 5.91
CA VAL A 75 18.24 1.68 6.76
C VAL A 75 17.34 0.63 6.14
N ILE A 76 17.09 0.69 4.83
CA ILE A 76 16.23 -0.27 4.11
C ILE A 76 16.80 -1.70 4.08
N SER A 77 18.11 -1.84 4.30
CA SER A 77 18.77 -3.15 4.45
C SER A 77 18.69 -3.73 5.87
N LYS A 78 18.08 -3.02 6.82
CA LYS A 78 17.94 -3.44 8.22
C LYS A 78 16.52 -3.91 8.54
N GLU A 79 16.41 -4.75 9.55
CA GLU A 79 15.15 -5.23 10.11
C GLU A 79 14.55 -4.22 11.12
N ALA A 80 13.27 -4.36 11.45
CA ALA A 80 12.51 -3.46 12.33
C ALA A 80 13.18 -3.12 13.68
N HIS A 81 13.93 -4.08 14.25
CA HIS A 81 14.60 -3.96 15.55
C HIS A 81 15.99 -3.32 15.47
N GLN A 82 16.53 -3.09 14.27
CA GLN A 82 17.87 -2.51 14.05
C GLN A 82 17.81 -1.09 13.50
N LEU A 83 16.60 -0.52 13.42
CA LEU A 83 16.38 0.82 12.89
C LEU A 83 17.01 1.87 13.81
N PRO A 84 17.71 2.87 13.25
CA PRO A 84 18.25 3.97 14.05
C PRO A 84 17.10 4.84 14.60
N ALA A 85 17.39 5.64 15.62
CA ALA A 85 16.45 6.66 16.09
C ALA A 85 16.25 7.76 15.03
N TRP A 86 15.07 8.38 15.02
CA TRP A 86 14.72 9.47 14.09
C TRP A 86 15.75 10.62 14.13
N SER A 87 16.27 10.93 15.32
CA SER A 87 17.31 11.95 15.53
C SER A 87 18.61 11.73 14.74
N ALA A 88 18.92 10.50 14.32
CA ALA A 88 20.06 10.22 13.44
C ALA A 88 19.77 10.60 11.98
N LEU A 89 18.50 10.54 11.56
CA LEU A 89 18.05 10.84 10.21
C LEU A 89 17.70 12.32 9.99
N THR A 90 17.43 13.11 11.03
CA THR A 90 17.13 14.56 10.90
C THR A 90 18.24 15.36 10.21
N LYS A 91 19.49 14.87 10.20
CA LYS A 91 20.61 15.48 9.46
C LYS A 91 20.52 15.24 7.95
N SER A 92 19.88 14.15 7.54
CA SER A 92 19.80 13.67 6.16
C SER A 92 18.41 13.86 5.53
N VAL A 93 17.38 13.98 6.36
CA VAL A 93 15.97 14.11 5.97
C VAL A 93 15.37 15.32 6.67
N ARG A 94 14.77 16.21 5.89
CA ARG A 94 13.93 17.30 6.40
C ARG A 94 12.46 16.96 6.23
N LEU A 95 11.64 17.55 7.08
CA LEU A 95 10.19 17.51 6.96
C LEU A 95 9.70 18.80 6.31
N GLU A 96 8.60 18.71 5.57
CA GLU A 96 7.85 19.86 5.10
C GLU A 96 7.22 20.61 6.29
N PRO A 97 7.03 21.94 6.20
CA PRO A 97 6.51 22.75 7.31
C PRO A 97 5.14 22.28 7.84
N TRP A 98 4.29 21.74 6.96
CA TRP A 98 2.98 21.23 7.34
C TRP A 98 3.06 19.92 8.14
N ALA A 99 4.10 19.12 7.91
CA ALA A 99 4.31 17.82 8.54
C ALA A 99 5.07 17.90 9.87
N GLU A 100 5.75 19.02 10.14
CA GLU A 100 6.46 19.21 11.42
C GLU A 100 5.53 19.13 12.64
N ALA A 101 4.31 19.65 12.53
CA ALA A 101 3.32 19.59 13.60
C ALA A 101 2.87 18.15 13.88
N LEU A 102 2.68 17.36 12.82
CA LEU A 102 2.29 15.95 12.90
C LEU A 102 3.44 15.09 13.45
N ALA A 103 4.67 15.32 12.99
CA ALA A 103 5.84 14.61 13.49
C ALA A 103 6.05 14.87 15.00
N LYS A 104 5.83 16.10 15.47
CA LYS A 104 5.87 16.42 16.91
C LYS A 104 4.80 15.71 17.72
N LEU A 105 3.65 15.40 17.13
CA LEU A 105 2.59 14.65 17.76
C LEU A 105 3.00 13.17 17.89
N VAL A 106 3.46 12.58 16.79
CA VAL A 106 3.93 11.19 16.73
C VAL A 106 5.09 10.95 17.70
N LEU A 107 6.04 11.88 17.78
CA LEU A 107 7.19 11.77 18.70
C LEU A 107 6.82 11.80 20.19
N LYS A 108 5.58 12.15 20.56
CA LYS A 108 5.11 12.05 21.95
C LYS A 108 4.67 10.63 22.31
N GLU A 109 4.33 9.82 21.32
CA GLU A 109 3.87 8.45 21.51
C GLU A 109 5.05 7.48 21.57
N GLU A 110 4.86 6.39 22.34
CA GLU A 110 5.83 5.31 22.41
C GLU A 110 5.94 4.64 21.03
N GLY A 111 7.16 4.55 20.49
CA GLY A 111 7.40 4.02 19.14
C GLY A 111 7.33 5.04 18.00
N GLY A 112 7.00 6.31 18.27
CA GLY A 112 6.94 7.36 17.24
C GLY A 112 8.26 7.58 16.49
N ASP A 113 9.40 7.45 17.17
CA ASP A 113 10.72 7.49 16.55
C ASP A 113 10.89 6.41 15.46
N ARG A 114 10.50 5.17 15.77
CA ARG A 114 10.58 4.04 14.83
C ARG A 114 9.63 4.25 13.66
N PHE A 115 8.40 4.69 13.93
CA PHE A 115 7.42 4.97 12.90
C PHE A 115 7.92 6.02 11.88
N LEU A 116 8.49 7.14 12.35
CA LEU A 116 8.99 8.18 11.44
C LEU A 116 10.13 7.68 10.55
N VAL A 117 10.99 6.81 11.08
CA VAL A 117 12.06 6.16 10.32
C VAL A 117 11.48 5.23 9.24
N ILE A 118 10.47 4.42 9.60
CA ILE A 118 9.77 3.53 8.66
C ILE A 118 9.08 4.35 7.56
N ALA A 119 8.31 5.37 7.92
CA ALA A 119 7.62 6.24 6.98
C ALA A 119 8.59 6.93 6.01
N ALA A 120 9.73 7.43 6.50
CA ALA A 120 10.76 8.03 5.66
C ALA A 120 11.42 7.00 4.71
N ALA A 121 11.66 5.78 5.18
CA ALA A 121 12.22 4.70 4.37
C ALA A 121 11.25 4.24 3.28
N LEU A 122 9.95 4.08 3.60
CA LEU A 122 8.91 3.74 2.63
C LEU A 122 8.76 4.83 1.56
N GLU A 123 8.77 6.10 1.96
CA GLU A 123 8.71 7.22 1.01
C GLU A 123 9.95 7.26 0.09
N TYR A 124 11.14 6.94 0.60
CA TYR A 124 12.34 6.82 -0.20
C TYR A 124 12.25 5.66 -1.21
N LEU A 125 11.80 4.50 -0.75
CA LEU A 125 11.58 3.33 -1.60
C LEU A 125 10.54 3.65 -2.69
N LEU A 126 9.42 4.29 -2.36
CA LEU A 126 8.40 4.67 -3.34
C LEU A 126 8.95 5.60 -4.42
N ARG A 127 9.81 6.55 -4.07
CA ARG A 127 10.49 7.41 -5.04
C ARG A 127 11.47 6.63 -5.92
N GLY A 128 12.22 5.70 -5.34
CA GLY A 128 13.11 4.81 -6.08
C GLY A 128 12.37 3.88 -7.04
N HIS A 129 11.24 3.30 -6.61
CA HIS A 129 10.38 2.47 -7.43
C HIS A 129 9.75 3.27 -8.56
N ARG A 130 9.27 4.49 -8.31
CA ARG A 130 8.76 5.37 -9.39
C ARG A 130 9.81 5.70 -10.45
N GLY A 131 11.09 5.82 -10.08
CA GLY A 131 12.17 5.98 -11.06
C GLY A 131 12.49 4.72 -11.87
N ALA A 132 12.14 3.53 -11.37
CA ALA A 132 12.27 2.25 -12.06
C ALA A 132 10.99 1.86 -12.85
N GLN A 133 9.82 2.33 -12.43
CA GLN A 133 8.52 2.05 -13.06
C GLN A 133 8.20 2.96 -14.26
N THR A 134 9.04 3.97 -14.56
CA THR A 134 8.89 4.81 -15.75
C THR A 134 9.30 4.12 -17.08
N THR A 135 9.62 2.82 -17.09
CA THR A 135 9.91 2.07 -18.32
C THR A 135 8.79 1.15 -18.80
N THR A 136 7.60 1.17 -18.18
CA THR A 136 6.39 0.63 -18.80
C THR A 136 5.57 1.78 -19.35
N PRO A 137 5.56 2.04 -20.68
CA PRO A 137 4.56 2.91 -21.27
C PRO A 137 3.21 2.22 -21.04
N GLN A 138 2.48 2.74 -20.07
CA GLN A 138 1.08 2.43 -19.89
C GLN A 138 0.36 2.98 -21.12
N SER A 139 -0.06 2.05 -21.97
CA SER A 139 -0.95 2.16 -23.12
C SER A 139 -1.81 3.43 -23.09
N GLU A 140 -1.36 4.46 -23.80
CA GLU A 140 -2.24 5.47 -24.36
C GLU A 140 -2.77 4.85 -25.65
N GLN A 141 -4.02 4.40 -25.59
CA GLN A 141 -4.82 4.03 -26.75
C GLN A 141 -4.95 5.28 -27.63
N ASP A 142 -4.09 5.40 -28.62
CA ASP A 142 -4.38 6.16 -29.83
C ASP A 142 -4.86 5.17 -30.88
N GLU A 143 -6.15 5.27 -31.17
CA GLU A 143 -6.82 4.66 -32.31
C GLU A 143 -6.26 5.23 -33.62
N ASP A 144 -6.29 4.41 -34.67
CA ASP A 144 -5.90 4.67 -36.06
C ASP A 144 -4.40 4.54 -36.42
N ASP A 145 -4.01 3.39 -37.00
CA ASP A 145 -3.74 3.37 -38.46
C ASP A 145 -3.65 1.93 -39.01
N GLU A 146 -4.22 1.77 -40.21
CA GLU A 146 -4.28 0.53 -40.97
C GLU A 146 -2.90 0.19 -41.57
N ASN A 147 -2.41 -1.05 -41.40
CA ASN A 147 -1.57 -1.64 -42.44
C ASN A 147 -1.62 -3.17 -42.44
N CYS A 148 -2.05 -3.69 -43.58
CA CYS A 148 -2.04 -5.08 -43.99
C CYS A 148 -0.59 -5.60 -44.14
N SER A 149 -0.33 -6.83 -43.66
CA SER A 149 0.50 -7.79 -44.39
C SER A 149 0.27 -9.20 -43.88
N ASP A 150 -0.35 -9.98 -44.78
CA ASP A 150 -0.18 -11.41 -45.07
C ASP A 150 1.00 -12.11 -44.34
N ASP A 151 0.73 -13.23 -43.67
CA ASP A 151 1.34 -14.51 -44.05
C ASP A 151 0.65 -15.71 -43.35
N ASP A 152 0.60 -16.78 -44.14
CA ASP A 152 -0.19 -18.01 -44.08
C ASP A 152 0.44 -19.05 -43.13
N TYR A 153 -0.35 -19.77 -42.32
CA TYR A 153 -0.03 -21.15 -41.93
C TYR A 153 -1.29 -21.98 -41.60
N ASP A 154 -1.37 -23.06 -42.38
CA ASP A 154 -2.35 -24.13 -42.51
C ASP A 154 -2.34 -25.19 -41.39
N GLY A 155 -3.48 -25.87 -41.20
CA GLY A 155 -3.63 -27.18 -40.53
C GLY A 155 -3.91 -27.13 -39.01
N ASP A 156 -4.69 -27.99 -38.38
CA ASP A 156 -5.41 -29.22 -38.73
C ASP A 156 -6.22 -29.59 -37.45
N ASP A 157 -7.07 -30.59 -37.57
CA ASP A 157 -8.12 -31.10 -36.67
C ASP A 157 -7.90 -31.30 -35.14
N GLY A 158 -9.03 -31.40 -34.43
CA GLY A 158 -9.11 -31.96 -33.07
C GLY A 158 -10.40 -31.61 -32.33
N ASN A 159 -11.57 -32.13 -32.73
CA ASN A 159 -12.22 -33.26 -32.03
C ASN A 159 -12.40 -33.10 -30.50
N VAL A 160 -13.57 -32.64 -30.02
CA VAL A 160 -14.64 -33.46 -29.40
C VAL A 160 -15.72 -32.54 -28.79
N GLY A 161 -16.96 -32.67 -29.28
CA GLY A 161 -18.12 -32.24 -28.52
C GLY A 161 -18.51 -33.31 -27.50
N ARG A 162 -18.84 -32.91 -26.27
CA ARG A 162 -19.73 -33.67 -25.38
C ARG A 162 -20.05 -32.86 -24.10
N TYR A 163 -21.31 -33.00 -23.63
CA TYR A 163 -21.91 -32.62 -22.31
C TYR A 163 -21.90 -31.13 -21.91
N GLY A 164 -23.00 -30.44 -21.60
CA GLY A 164 -24.34 -30.88 -21.18
C GLY A 164 -24.45 -30.94 -19.64
N ARG A 165 -25.02 -29.87 -19.05
CA ARG A 165 -25.56 -29.70 -17.69
C ARG A 165 -24.58 -29.90 -16.51
N ASP A 166 -24.45 -28.86 -15.69
CA ASP A 166 -24.82 -28.95 -14.27
C ASP A 166 -25.25 -27.57 -13.76
N ASP A 167 -26.56 -27.43 -13.57
CA ASP A 167 -27.19 -26.44 -12.70
C ASP A 167 -27.03 -26.98 -11.27
N GLY A 168 -26.40 -26.23 -10.38
CA GLY A 168 -26.49 -26.47 -8.94
C GLY A 168 -25.20 -26.19 -8.19
N ASP A 169 -25.10 -25.00 -7.57
CA ASP A 169 -24.80 -24.88 -6.13
C ASP A 169 -25.02 -23.43 -5.65
N ASP A 170 -26.26 -22.94 -5.68
CA ASP A 170 -26.71 -21.85 -4.82
C ASP A 170 -27.22 -22.50 -3.52
N GLY A 171 -26.30 -22.78 -2.59
CA GLY A 171 -26.58 -23.65 -1.45
C GLY A 171 -25.89 -23.34 -0.12
N ASP A 172 -24.96 -22.38 -0.04
CA ASP A 172 -24.15 -22.16 1.18
C ASP A 172 -24.45 -20.85 1.94
N ASP A 173 -25.68 -20.35 1.83
CA ASP A 173 -26.16 -19.21 2.64
C ASP A 173 -26.60 -19.60 4.07
N ARG A 174 -26.30 -20.82 4.52
CA ARG A 174 -26.79 -21.32 5.82
C ARG A 174 -25.75 -21.49 6.93
N ASP A 175 -24.46 -21.38 6.63
CA ASP A 175 -23.40 -21.54 7.65
C ASP A 175 -22.70 -20.22 8.05
N LEU A 176 -22.92 -19.13 7.29
CA LEU A 176 -22.33 -17.81 7.60
C LEU A 176 -22.91 -17.17 8.87
N ASP A 177 -24.22 -17.33 9.13
CA ASP A 177 -24.87 -16.76 10.32
C ASP A 177 -24.48 -17.51 11.60
N GLU A 178 -24.29 -18.84 11.51
CA GLU A 178 -23.87 -19.68 12.64
C GLU A 178 -22.37 -19.51 12.95
N ALA A 179 -21.51 -19.40 11.93
CA ALA A 179 -20.09 -19.10 12.12
C ALA A 179 -19.85 -17.68 12.68
N GLY A 180 -20.67 -16.70 12.28
CA GLY A 180 -20.64 -15.36 12.86
C GLY A 180 -21.11 -15.31 14.32
N ALA A 181 -22.05 -16.19 14.70
CA ALA A 181 -22.56 -16.27 16.06
C ALA A 181 -21.51 -16.81 17.06
N ASP A 182 -20.73 -17.83 16.69
CA ASP A 182 -19.65 -18.34 17.55
C ASP A 182 -18.57 -17.28 17.81
N TRP A 183 -18.23 -16.49 16.77
CA TRP A 183 -17.31 -15.37 16.92
C TRP A 183 -17.84 -14.28 17.87
N LEU A 184 -19.15 -13.99 17.83
CA LEU A 184 -19.78 -13.01 18.70
C LEU A 184 -19.81 -13.47 20.17
N VAL A 185 -20.07 -14.75 20.42
CA VAL A 185 -20.08 -15.32 21.78
C VAL A 185 -18.69 -15.27 22.41
N GLU A 186 -17.63 -15.56 21.65
CA GLU A 186 -16.25 -15.48 22.14
C GLU A 186 -15.83 -14.04 22.49
N GLN A 187 -16.46 -13.02 21.88
CA GLN A 187 -16.30 -11.61 22.23
C GLN A 187 -17.26 -11.13 23.34
N GLY A 188 -18.04 -12.03 23.94
CA GLY A 188 -18.95 -11.73 25.05
C GLY A 188 -20.29 -11.10 24.62
N PHE A 189 -20.67 -11.21 23.35
CA PHE A 189 -22.01 -10.85 22.89
C PHE A 189 -22.99 -12.01 23.10
N ASP A 190 -24.19 -11.67 23.55
CA ASP A 190 -25.28 -12.63 23.79
C ASP A 190 -25.87 -13.11 22.45
N ARG A 191 -26.14 -14.42 22.32
CA ARG A 191 -26.76 -14.98 21.11
C ARG A 191 -28.21 -14.53 21.08
N LYS A 192 -28.62 -13.89 20.00
CA LYS A 192 -30.02 -13.49 19.81
C LYS A 192 -30.82 -14.76 19.46
N GLU A 193 -31.65 -15.21 20.40
CA GLU A 193 -32.66 -16.28 20.17
C GLU A 193 -33.65 -15.90 19.07
#